data_AF-A0A5B8QUU9-F1
#
_entry.id   AF-A0A5B8QUU9-F1
#
_cell.length_a   1.000
_cell.length_b   1.000
_cell.length_c   1.000
_cell.angle_alpha   90.00
_cell.angle_beta   90.00
_cell.angle_gamma   90.00
#
_symmetry.space_group_name_H-M   'P 1'
#
loop_
_entity.id
_entity.type
_entity.pdbx_description
1 polymer ?
#
loop_
_entity_poly.entity_id
_entity_poly.type
_entity_poly.pdbx_seq_one_letter_code
_entity_poly.pdbx_strand_id
1 'polypeptide(L)'
;MTETSSQEKFTKTLEGIIEQNALPEKPDFLKVLYSLPDSPEKDQMFEDMEMMFSAMTKLSSVSNKIPRGTSEETAATELAKCPDSQNTLADEQQTMVQLFSEMLSLPPSDEPLPEMDTVRKFANADFPIQTDSSDEDEAALLTLINSQPEAIAEFLQAMMACHMAGLNKTANFLNRLFSQHVFVTANSSYQTLQTEITKNKGLFETASKAGKEGRNKRFGKRDKVLEYAIELYNQRDYENPHQAAQLITDKVLKFAKEIDYKFSSPYQATRTITNWLSTYQSTK
;
A
#
# COMPACT_ATOMS: atom_id res chain seq x y z
N MET A 1 39.49 5.84 6.17
CA MET A 1 38.21 6.04 5.46
C MET A 1 37.54 7.21 6.16
N THR A 2 37.47 8.37 5.51
CA THR A 2 36.80 9.56 6.06
C THR A 2 35.30 9.33 6.01
N GLU A 3 34.64 9.34 7.17
CA GLU A 3 33.18 9.33 7.26
C GLU A 3 32.65 10.57 6.52
N THR A 4 31.76 10.33 5.56
CA THR A 4 31.06 11.39 4.82
C THR A 4 30.10 12.09 5.79
N SER A 5 30.17 13.42 5.87
CA SER A 5 29.28 14.21 6.74
C SER A 5 27.81 13.96 6.39
N SER A 6 26.92 14.00 7.39
CA SER A 6 25.47 13.82 7.23
C SER A 6 24.88 14.84 6.26
N GLN A 7 25.40 16.08 6.26
CA GLN A 7 25.06 17.10 5.26
C GLN A 7 25.44 16.66 3.84
N GLU A 8 26.66 16.16 3.63
CA GLU A 8 27.13 15.74 2.30
C GLU A 8 26.34 14.52 1.77
N LYS A 9 25.91 13.61 2.66
CA LYS A 9 25.02 12.50 2.30
C LYS A 9 23.67 13.01 1.83
N PHE A 10 23.02 13.87 2.62
CA PHE A 10 21.73 14.47 2.28
C PHE A 10 21.78 15.23 0.95
N THR A 11 22.80 16.08 0.75
CA THR A 11 22.96 16.84 -0.49
C THR A 11 23.04 15.90 -1.71
N LYS A 12 23.79 14.80 -1.61
CA LYS A 12 23.90 13.82 -2.71
C LYS A 12 22.58 13.12 -3.01
N THR A 13 21.86 12.70 -1.98
CA THR A 13 20.55 12.06 -2.14
C THR A 13 19.55 13.02 -2.80
N LEU A 14 19.52 14.27 -2.36
CA LEU A 14 18.65 15.29 -2.95
C LEU A 14 19.01 15.63 -4.40
N GLU A 15 20.30 15.74 -4.73
CA GLU A 15 20.76 15.93 -6.11
C GLU A 15 20.33 14.77 -7.01
N GLY A 16 20.46 13.53 -6.53
CA GLY A 16 19.96 12.35 -7.23
C GLY A 16 18.46 12.40 -7.50
N ILE A 17 17.66 12.93 -6.56
CA ILE A 17 16.21 13.10 -6.72
C ILE A 17 15.88 14.17 -7.76
N ILE A 18 16.56 15.32 -7.70
CA ILE A 18 16.38 16.43 -8.63
C ILE A 18 16.69 15.96 -10.06
N GLU A 19 17.79 15.23 -10.23
CA GLU A 19 18.17 14.65 -11.52
C GLU A 19 17.16 13.61 -12.02
N GLN A 20 16.75 12.66 -11.16
CA GLN A 20 15.79 11.61 -11.53
C GLN A 20 14.42 12.15 -11.90
N ASN A 21 13.96 13.21 -11.24
CA ASN A 21 12.62 13.78 -11.42
C ASN A 21 12.62 15.04 -12.31
N ALA A 22 13.77 15.42 -12.87
CA ALA A 22 13.95 16.63 -13.68
C ALA A 22 13.35 17.90 -13.01
N LEU A 23 13.57 18.05 -11.71
CA LEU A 23 13.08 19.21 -10.98
C LEU A 23 13.82 20.48 -11.44
N PRO A 24 13.11 21.58 -11.73
CA PRO A 24 13.71 22.74 -12.38
C PRO A 24 14.68 23.52 -11.48
N GLU A 25 14.49 23.48 -10.16
CA GLU A 25 15.33 24.21 -9.20
C GLU A 25 15.51 23.44 -7.89
N LYS A 26 16.60 23.76 -7.16
CA LYS A 26 16.83 23.26 -5.80
C LYS A 26 15.78 23.84 -4.85
N PRO A 27 15.21 23.06 -3.92
CA PRO A 27 14.21 23.55 -2.99
C PRO A 27 14.70 24.71 -2.13
N ASP A 28 13.86 25.75 -1.93
CA ASP A 28 14.23 26.94 -1.16
C ASP A 28 14.52 26.67 0.32
N PHE A 29 13.92 25.62 0.90
CA PHE A 29 14.19 25.23 2.30
C PHE A 29 15.67 24.89 2.55
N LEU A 30 16.42 24.52 1.51
CA LEU A 30 17.86 24.28 1.62
C LEU A 30 18.63 25.54 1.99
N LYS A 31 18.18 26.72 1.54
CA LYS A 31 18.83 27.99 1.87
C LYS A 31 18.78 28.23 3.38
N VAL A 32 17.62 27.95 3.98
CA VAL A 32 17.39 28.03 5.43
C VAL A 32 18.20 26.96 6.16
N LEU A 33 18.19 25.72 5.67
CA LEU A 33 18.90 24.62 6.31
C LEU A 33 20.43 24.82 6.33
N TYR A 34 20.99 25.37 5.25
CA TYR A 34 22.42 25.67 5.16
C TYR A 34 22.84 26.94 5.93
N SER A 35 21.92 27.87 6.20
CA SER A 35 22.21 29.08 6.99
C SER A 35 22.25 28.83 8.49
N LEU A 36 21.70 27.70 8.97
CA LEU A 36 21.74 27.34 10.39
C LEU A 36 23.19 27.26 10.91
N PRO A 37 23.45 27.70 12.15
CA PRO A 37 24.76 27.58 12.77
C PRO A 37 25.17 26.10 12.92
N ASP A 38 26.47 25.83 12.83
CA ASP A 38 26.98 24.46 13.00
C ASP A 38 26.76 23.99 14.45
N SER A 39 25.89 23.00 14.60
CA SER A 39 25.52 22.43 15.90
C SER A 39 25.15 20.95 15.76
N PRO A 40 25.19 20.16 16.86
CA PRO A 40 24.73 18.77 16.85
C PRO A 40 23.26 18.62 16.40
N GLU A 41 22.42 19.61 16.70
CA GLU A 41 21.02 19.65 16.27
C GLU A 41 20.89 19.81 14.75
N LYS A 42 21.73 20.66 14.14
CA LYS A 42 21.80 20.80 12.68
C LYS A 42 22.24 19.48 12.03
N ASP A 43 23.25 18.80 12.57
CA ASP A 43 23.69 17.49 12.07
C ASP A 43 22.57 16.44 12.16
N GLN A 44 21.84 16.40 13.28
CA GLN A 44 20.69 15.51 13.44
C GLN A 44 19.57 15.82 12.43
N MET A 45 19.29 17.10 12.15
CA MET A 45 18.30 17.47 11.13
C MET A 45 18.70 16.96 9.74
N PHE A 46 19.98 17.03 9.37
CA PHE A 46 20.46 16.46 8.11
C PHE A 46 20.33 14.92 8.08
N GLU A 47 20.56 14.24 9.20
CA GLU A 47 20.36 12.79 9.30
C GLU A 47 18.89 12.39 9.15
N ASP A 48 18.00 13.11 9.81
CA ASP A 48 16.56 12.85 9.76
C ASP A 48 16.01 13.12 8.35
N MET A 49 16.45 14.21 7.71
CA MET A 49 16.10 14.52 6.32
C MET A 49 16.65 13.46 5.35
N GLU A 50 17.89 13.02 5.53
CA GLU A 50 18.46 11.95 4.70
C GLU A 50 17.69 10.64 4.83
N MET A 51 17.31 10.28 6.06
CA MET A 51 16.50 9.10 6.33
C MET A 51 15.13 9.18 5.64
N MET A 52 14.47 10.34 5.71
CA MET A 52 13.19 10.59 5.07
C MET A 52 13.29 10.51 3.54
N PHE A 53 14.23 11.24 2.93
CA PHE A 53 14.36 11.29 1.47
C PHE A 53 14.86 9.96 0.89
N SER A 54 15.73 9.24 1.60
CA SER A 54 16.10 7.86 1.27
C SER A 54 14.90 6.91 1.33
N ALA A 55 14.02 7.07 2.32
CA ALA A 55 12.80 6.27 2.41
C ALA A 55 11.82 6.57 1.26
N MET A 56 11.66 7.84 0.88
CA MET A 56 10.80 8.26 -0.24
C MET A 56 11.30 7.75 -1.60
N THR A 57 12.60 7.64 -1.79
CA THR A 57 13.22 7.17 -3.05
C THR A 57 13.41 5.67 -3.11
N LYS A 58 13.27 4.98 -1.98
CA LYS A 58 13.40 3.54 -1.92
C LYS A 58 12.32 2.90 -2.77
N LEU A 59 12.76 2.07 -3.72
CA LEU A 59 11.86 1.31 -4.55
C LEU A 59 10.97 0.42 -3.67
N SER A 60 9.65 0.53 -3.86
CA SER A 60 8.67 -0.26 -3.11
C SER A 60 8.96 -1.75 -3.22
N SER A 61 8.72 -2.49 -2.13
CA SER A 61 8.92 -3.93 -2.10
C SER A 61 7.96 -4.71 -3.02
N VAL A 62 6.83 -4.10 -3.42
CA VAL A 62 5.91 -4.69 -4.40
C VAL A 62 6.41 -4.58 -5.84
N SER A 63 7.39 -3.71 -6.12
CA SER A 63 7.94 -3.52 -7.47
C SER A 63 8.57 -4.80 -8.04
N ASN A 64 9.18 -5.63 -7.19
CA ASN A 64 9.75 -6.91 -7.59
C ASN A 64 8.69 -7.99 -7.88
N LYS A 65 7.42 -7.73 -7.53
CA LYS A 65 6.31 -8.67 -7.72
C LYS A 65 5.52 -8.40 -9.01
N ILE A 66 5.73 -7.24 -9.64
CA ILE A 66 5.10 -6.89 -10.91
C ILE A 66 6.01 -7.23 -12.10
N PRO A 67 5.44 -7.57 -13.28
CA PRO A 67 6.23 -7.83 -14.48
C PRO A 67 7.13 -6.65 -14.89
N ARG A 68 8.29 -6.95 -15.48
CA ARG A 68 9.15 -5.90 -16.06
C ARG A 68 8.43 -5.21 -17.22
N GLY A 69 8.48 -3.89 -17.25
CA GLY A 69 7.85 -3.07 -18.30
C GLY A 69 6.38 -2.73 -18.03
N THR A 70 5.86 -3.01 -16.82
CA THR A 70 4.57 -2.46 -16.38
C THR A 70 4.59 -0.93 -16.46
N SER A 71 3.63 -0.37 -17.19
CA SER A 71 3.40 1.07 -17.28
C SER A 71 2.59 1.57 -16.09
N GLU A 72 2.57 2.88 -15.87
CA GLU A 72 1.70 3.51 -14.85
C GLU A 72 0.23 3.11 -15.02
N GLU A 73 -0.28 3.10 -16.26
CA GLU A 73 -1.66 2.72 -16.59
C GLU A 73 -2.00 1.25 -16.26
N THR A 74 -1.00 0.37 -16.26
CA THR A 74 -1.19 -1.08 -16.01
C THR A 74 -0.78 -1.50 -14.59
N ALA A 75 -0.11 -0.61 -13.85
CA ALA A 75 0.43 -0.88 -12.52
C ALA A 75 -0.66 -1.36 -11.55
N ALA A 76 -1.79 -0.64 -11.46
CA ALA A 76 -2.88 -1.01 -10.55
C ALA A 76 -3.46 -2.40 -10.87
N THR A 77 -3.51 -2.77 -12.15
CA THR A 77 -4.02 -4.08 -12.60
C THR A 77 -3.08 -5.21 -12.21
N GLU A 78 -1.76 -5.03 -12.42
CA GLU A 78 -0.76 -6.05 -12.03
C GLU A 78 -0.63 -6.16 -10.50
N LEU A 79 -0.68 -5.03 -9.80
CA LEU A 79 -0.68 -5.00 -8.33
C LEU A 79 -1.91 -5.70 -7.75
N ALA A 80 -3.08 -5.58 -8.37
CA ALA A 80 -4.29 -6.27 -7.91
C ALA A 80 -4.19 -7.81 -7.99
N LYS A 81 -3.32 -8.37 -8.84
CA LYS A 81 -3.04 -9.81 -8.89
C LYS A 81 -2.15 -10.29 -7.74
N CYS A 82 -1.44 -9.36 -7.09
CA CYS A 82 -0.59 -9.65 -5.94
C CYS A 82 -1.44 -9.60 -4.66
N PRO A 83 -1.51 -10.69 -3.86
CA PRO A 83 -2.41 -10.76 -2.69
C PRO A 83 -2.23 -9.59 -1.70
N ASP A 84 -0.98 -9.31 -1.32
CA ASP A 84 -0.67 -8.37 -0.22
C ASP A 84 -0.23 -6.98 -0.69
N SER A 85 -0.26 -6.70 -2.00
CA SER A 85 0.27 -5.44 -2.56
C SER A 85 -0.28 -4.19 -1.90
N GLN A 86 -1.58 -4.20 -1.66
CA GLN A 86 -2.31 -3.07 -1.11
C GLN A 86 -1.92 -2.76 0.34
N ASN A 87 -1.78 -3.80 1.16
CA ASN A 87 -1.35 -3.67 2.56
C ASN A 87 0.10 -3.24 2.61
N THR A 88 0.97 -3.85 1.79
CA THR A 88 2.38 -3.49 1.72
C THR A 88 2.57 -2.01 1.34
N LEU A 89 1.83 -1.51 0.35
CA LEU A 89 1.87 -0.09 -0.03
C LEU A 89 1.36 0.82 1.10
N ALA A 90 0.32 0.39 1.82
CA ALA A 90 -0.20 1.14 2.96
C ALA A 90 0.82 1.20 4.12
N ASP A 91 1.50 0.09 4.42
CA ASP A 91 2.53 0.00 5.45
C ASP A 91 3.76 0.85 5.10
N GLU A 92 4.17 0.84 3.83
CA GLU A 92 5.25 1.71 3.31
C GLU A 92 4.86 3.19 3.45
N GLN A 93 3.63 3.56 3.09
CA GLN A 93 3.13 4.93 3.24
C GLN A 93 3.04 5.34 4.72
N GLN A 94 2.62 4.44 5.60
CA GLN A 94 2.55 4.67 7.05
C GLN A 94 3.94 4.83 7.67
N THR A 95 4.93 4.12 7.16
CA THR A 95 6.34 4.31 7.54
C THR A 95 6.80 5.72 7.18
N MET A 96 6.44 6.23 6.01
CA MET A 96 6.76 7.62 5.63
C MET A 96 6.06 8.64 6.54
N VAL A 97 4.79 8.42 6.88
CA VAL A 97 4.07 9.24 7.86
C VAL A 97 4.82 9.27 9.20
N GLN A 98 5.28 8.11 9.67
CA GLN A 98 5.99 8.01 10.94
C GLN A 98 7.33 8.75 10.90
N LEU A 99 8.15 8.52 9.87
CA LEU A 99 9.45 9.19 9.72
C LEU A 99 9.30 10.71 9.65
N PHE A 100 8.32 11.20 8.88
CA PHE A 100 8.07 12.63 8.77
C PHE A 100 7.54 13.24 10.08
N SER A 101 6.67 12.52 10.79
CA SER A 101 6.21 12.92 12.13
C SER A 101 7.35 12.95 13.13
N GLU A 102 8.26 11.99 13.10
CA GLU A 102 9.41 11.96 14.01
C GLU A 102 10.35 13.14 13.74
N MET A 103 10.67 13.42 12.47
CA MET A 103 11.50 14.56 12.06
C MET A 103 10.94 15.92 12.52
N LEU A 104 9.61 16.10 12.47
CA LEU A 104 8.95 17.34 12.89
C LEU A 104 8.64 17.39 14.39
N SER A 105 8.86 16.30 15.14
CA SER A 105 8.58 16.26 16.57
C SER A 105 9.75 16.87 17.34
N LEU A 106 9.55 18.06 17.89
CA LEU A 106 10.58 18.69 18.72
C LEU A 106 10.66 18.00 20.09
N PRO A 107 11.87 17.73 20.61
CA PRO A 107 12.05 17.32 21.99
C PRO A 107 11.58 18.45 22.93
N PRO A 108 11.22 18.12 24.19
CA PRO A 108 10.98 19.15 25.18
C PRO A 108 12.23 20.04 25.32
N SER A 109 12.07 21.34 25.09
CA SER A 109 13.13 22.32 25.29
C SER A 109 13.26 22.66 26.77
N ASP A 110 14.50 22.76 27.25
CA ASP A 110 14.84 23.29 28.57
C ASP A 110 14.90 24.83 28.58
N GLU A 111 14.67 25.47 27.42
CA GLU A 111 14.62 26.92 27.31
C GLU A 111 13.40 27.51 28.04
N PRO A 112 13.52 28.76 28.55
CA PRO A 112 12.39 29.45 29.12
C PRO A 112 11.28 29.58 28.07
N LEU A 113 10.08 29.13 28.41
CA LEU A 113 8.94 29.28 27.52
C LEU A 113 8.68 30.77 27.24
N PRO A 114 8.34 31.14 26.00
CA PRO A 114 7.98 32.50 25.65
C PRO A 114 6.73 32.95 26.45
N GLU A 115 6.60 34.27 26.63
CA GLU A 115 5.41 34.83 27.28
C GLU A 115 4.13 34.45 26.52
N MET A 116 3.08 34.09 27.25
CA MET A 116 1.82 33.63 26.66
C MET A 116 1.17 34.64 25.71
N ASP A 117 1.43 35.93 25.89
CA ASP A 117 0.92 36.95 24.96
C ASP A 117 1.65 36.93 23.61
N THR A 118 2.92 36.56 23.57
CA THR A 118 3.66 36.29 22.32
C THR A 118 3.08 35.08 21.61
N VAL A 119 2.81 34.00 22.36
CA VAL A 119 2.18 32.80 21.81
C VAL A 119 0.80 33.11 21.22
N ARG A 120 -0.02 33.90 21.92
CA ARG A 120 -1.35 34.31 21.42
C ARG A 120 -1.27 35.17 20.18
N LYS A 121 -0.35 36.14 20.14
CA LYS A 121 -0.14 36.99 18.95
C LYS A 121 0.26 36.14 17.75
N PHE A 122 1.21 35.23 17.93
CA PHE A 122 1.65 34.33 16.87
C PHE A 122 0.51 33.39 16.42
N ALA A 123 -0.21 32.76 17.35
CA ALA A 123 -1.27 31.81 17.03
C ALA A 123 -2.51 32.41 16.34
N ASN A 124 -2.75 33.71 16.50
CA ASN A 124 -3.88 34.42 15.91
C ASN A 124 -3.46 35.38 14.79
N ALA A 125 -2.19 35.34 14.35
CA ALA A 125 -1.75 36.16 13.24
C ALA A 125 -2.39 35.66 11.94
N ASP A 126 -2.94 36.58 11.15
CA ASP A 126 -3.43 36.27 9.81
C ASP A 126 -2.26 35.89 8.89
N PHE A 127 -2.53 35.02 7.92
CA PHE A 127 -1.55 34.69 6.88
C PHE A 127 -1.55 35.74 5.75
N PRO A 128 -0.39 36.15 5.22
CA PRO A 128 0.97 35.77 5.65
C PRO A 128 1.38 36.38 6.99
N ILE A 129 2.07 35.60 7.82
CA ILE A 129 2.54 36.05 9.13
C ILE A 129 3.56 37.17 8.93
N GLN A 130 3.27 38.34 9.50
CA GLN A 130 4.20 39.48 9.53
C GLN A 130 4.98 39.47 10.84
N THR A 131 6.28 39.74 10.77
CA THR A 131 7.12 40.00 11.95
C THR A 131 7.82 41.34 11.79
N ASP A 132 7.94 42.09 12.89
CA ASP A 132 8.80 43.27 13.01
C ASP A 132 10.21 42.89 13.49
N SER A 133 10.50 41.58 13.61
CA SER A 133 11.77 41.06 14.09
C SER A 133 12.91 41.36 13.13
N SER A 134 14.02 41.87 13.68
CA SER A 134 15.29 42.01 12.98
C SER A 134 16.12 40.73 13.00
N ASP A 135 15.59 39.64 13.57
CA ASP A 135 16.25 38.34 13.62
C ASP A 135 16.19 37.67 12.24
N GLU A 136 17.36 37.43 11.65
CA GLU A 136 17.49 36.82 10.33
C GLU A 136 16.98 35.37 10.30
N ASP A 137 17.09 34.63 11.41
CA ASP A 137 16.65 33.24 11.51
C ASP A 137 15.12 33.16 11.61
N GLU A 138 14.50 34.05 12.39
CA GLU A 138 13.04 34.18 12.47
C GLU A 138 12.45 34.59 11.11
N ALA A 139 13.08 35.55 10.43
CA ALA A 139 12.66 36.01 9.11
C ALA A 139 12.76 34.90 8.04
N ALA A 140 13.82 34.08 8.10
CA ALA A 140 14.00 32.94 7.20
C ALA A 140 12.92 31.86 7.42
N LEU A 141 12.62 31.55 8.68
CA LEU A 141 11.58 30.58 9.03
C LEU A 141 10.18 31.06 8.61
N LEU A 142 9.85 32.32 8.84
CA LEU A 142 8.57 32.89 8.42
C LEU A 142 8.46 32.97 6.90
N THR A 143 9.55 33.23 6.19
CA THR A 143 9.59 33.15 4.72
C THR A 143 9.29 31.74 4.24
N LEU A 144 9.82 30.72 4.91
CA LEU A 144 9.54 29.32 4.59
C LEU A 144 8.06 28.98 4.83
N ILE A 145 7.48 29.39 5.96
CA ILE A 145 6.06 29.13 6.27
C ILE A 145 5.14 29.88 5.29
N ASN A 146 5.41 31.17 5.04
CA ASN A 146 4.62 32.00 4.12
C ASN A 146 4.74 31.58 2.65
N SER A 147 5.75 30.80 2.28
CA SER A 147 5.87 30.21 0.94
C SER A 147 5.05 28.93 0.75
N GLN A 148 4.48 28.36 1.82
CA GLN A 148 3.60 27.20 1.74
C GLN A 148 2.18 27.59 1.35
N PRO A 149 1.38 26.67 0.76
CA PRO A 149 -0.06 26.83 0.65
C PRO A 149 -0.69 27.18 2.00
N GLU A 150 -1.66 28.10 2.01
CA GLU A 150 -2.29 28.65 3.22
C GLU A 150 -2.71 27.57 4.23
N ALA A 151 -3.39 26.52 3.79
CA ALA A 151 -3.81 25.42 4.67
C ALA A 151 -2.63 24.66 5.32
N ILE A 152 -1.49 24.56 4.64
CA ILE A 152 -0.26 23.97 5.19
C ILE A 152 0.38 24.95 6.18
N ALA A 153 0.42 26.23 5.82
CA ALA A 153 1.00 27.29 6.63
C ALA A 153 0.25 27.45 7.97
N GLU A 154 -1.08 27.49 7.95
CA GLU A 154 -1.96 27.49 9.12
C GLU A 154 -1.70 26.30 10.04
N PHE A 155 -1.49 25.12 9.45
CA PHE A 155 -1.20 23.93 10.22
C PHE A 155 0.15 24.04 10.95
N LEU A 156 1.19 24.47 10.23
CA LEU A 156 2.53 24.67 10.79
C LEU A 156 2.51 25.74 11.90
N GLN A 157 1.81 26.86 11.69
CA GLN A 157 1.63 27.91 12.69
C GLN A 157 0.96 27.36 13.97
N ALA A 158 -0.14 26.60 13.83
CA ALA A 158 -0.84 26.02 14.99
C ALA A 158 0.04 25.02 15.77
N MET A 159 0.83 24.20 15.06
CA MET A 159 1.77 23.26 15.66
C MET A 159 2.90 23.99 16.42
N MET A 160 3.50 25.01 15.81
CA MET A 160 4.53 25.83 16.43
C MET A 160 4.00 26.60 17.64
N ALA A 161 2.79 27.17 17.56
CA ALA A 161 2.14 27.82 18.70
C ALA A 161 1.93 26.86 19.87
N CYS A 162 1.57 25.60 19.60
CA CYS A 162 1.47 24.57 20.63
C CYS A 162 2.83 24.26 21.28
N HIS A 163 3.91 24.18 20.49
CA HIS A 163 5.27 24.01 21.04
C HIS A 163 5.68 25.21 21.90
N MET A 164 5.46 26.44 21.42
CA MET A 164 5.75 27.67 22.19
C MET A 164 4.98 27.73 23.52
N ALA A 165 3.76 27.17 23.56
CA ALA A 165 2.95 27.07 24.78
C ALA A 165 3.38 25.93 25.73
N GLY A 166 4.40 25.14 25.39
CA GLY A 166 4.78 23.93 26.13
C GLY A 166 3.79 22.75 25.96
N LEU A 167 2.85 22.84 25.01
CA LEU A 167 1.86 21.79 24.72
C LEU A 167 2.42 20.75 23.75
N ASN A 168 3.61 20.20 24.05
CA ASN A 168 4.36 19.30 23.17
C ASN A 168 3.54 18.07 22.72
N LYS A 169 2.71 17.50 23.61
CA LYS A 169 1.84 16.38 23.24
C LYS A 169 0.82 16.76 22.17
N THR A 170 0.24 17.95 22.27
CA THR A 170 -0.74 18.46 21.30
C THR A 170 -0.05 18.80 19.98
N ALA A 171 1.13 19.43 20.03
CA ALA A 171 1.93 19.71 18.85
C ALA A 171 2.31 18.43 18.09
N ASN A 172 2.80 17.41 18.79
CA ASN A 172 3.14 16.11 18.19
C ASN A 172 1.91 15.38 17.66
N PHE A 173 0.73 15.55 18.27
CA PHE A 173 -0.51 15.02 17.74
C PHE A 173 -0.92 15.72 16.42
N LEU A 174 -0.83 17.05 16.38
CA LEU A 174 -1.06 17.83 15.16
C LEU A 174 -0.09 17.40 14.06
N ASN A 175 1.21 17.32 14.35
CA ASN A 175 2.22 16.84 13.42
C ASN A 175 1.86 15.48 12.78
N ARG A 176 1.40 14.51 13.58
CA ARG A 176 0.92 13.21 13.07
C ARG A 176 -0.28 13.34 12.15
N LEU A 177 -1.25 14.19 12.49
CA LEU A 177 -2.41 14.44 11.63
C LEU A 177 -2.02 15.09 10.30
N PHE A 178 -1.09 16.05 10.33
CA PHE A 178 -0.57 16.68 9.12
C PHE A 178 0.19 15.70 8.24
N SER A 179 1.08 14.92 8.83
CA SER A 179 1.83 13.87 8.14
C SER A 179 0.85 12.89 7.45
N GLN A 180 -0.16 12.43 8.17
CA GLN A 180 -1.21 11.57 7.59
C GLN A 180 -1.99 12.27 6.47
N HIS A 181 -2.27 13.56 6.63
CA HIS A 181 -2.98 14.32 5.61
C HIS A 181 -2.16 14.43 4.33
N VAL A 182 -0.91 14.90 4.41
CA VAL A 182 -0.03 15.10 3.25
C VAL A 182 0.25 13.79 2.53
N PHE A 183 0.63 12.74 3.26
CA PHE A 183 1.12 11.50 2.65
C PHE A 183 0.01 10.53 2.26
N VAL A 184 -1.13 10.57 2.94
CA VAL A 184 -2.22 9.61 2.72
C VAL A 184 -3.45 10.30 2.16
N THR A 185 -4.00 11.30 2.86
CA THR A 185 -5.35 11.82 2.55
C THR A 185 -5.37 12.72 1.31
N ALA A 186 -4.46 13.67 1.23
CA ALA A 186 -4.33 14.64 0.13
C ALA A 186 -3.45 14.12 -1.02
N ASN A 187 -2.76 12.99 -0.82
CA ASN A 187 -1.96 12.36 -1.86
C ASN A 187 -2.87 11.67 -2.89
N SER A 188 -3.26 12.42 -3.91
CA SER A 188 -4.16 11.96 -4.97
C SER A 188 -3.62 10.75 -5.72
N SER A 189 -2.30 10.69 -5.99
CA SER A 189 -1.66 9.57 -6.65
C SER A 189 -1.79 8.28 -5.84
N TYR A 190 -1.49 8.35 -4.53
CA TYR A 190 -1.65 7.21 -3.63
C TYR A 190 -3.13 6.75 -3.52
N GLN A 191 -4.06 7.69 -3.31
CA GLN A 191 -5.48 7.38 -3.19
C GLN A 191 -6.06 6.77 -4.46
N THR A 192 -5.67 7.29 -5.63
CA THR A 192 -6.09 6.77 -6.93
C THR A 192 -5.57 5.35 -7.12
N LEU A 193 -4.28 5.11 -6.87
CA LEU A 193 -3.68 3.79 -6.97
C LEU A 193 -4.38 2.77 -6.05
N GLN A 194 -4.60 3.12 -4.78
CA GLN A 194 -5.31 2.28 -3.81
C GLN A 194 -6.73 1.94 -4.26
N THR A 195 -7.46 2.93 -4.80
CA THR A 195 -8.82 2.76 -5.32
C THR A 195 -8.84 1.84 -6.54
N GLU A 196 -7.91 2.02 -7.48
CA GLU A 196 -7.83 1.21 -8.69
C GLU A 196 -7.42 -0.24 -8.41
N ILE A 197 -6.48 -0.46 -7.48
CA ILE A 197 -6.12 -1.81 -7.01
C ILE A 197 -7.37 -2.50 -6.46
N THR A 198 -8.13 -1.82 -5.58
CA THR A 198 -9.36 -2.36 -4.98
C THR A 198 -10.38 -2.72 -6.04
N LYS A 199 -10.59 -1.83 -7.02
CA LYS A 199 -11.52 -2.05 -8.13
C LYS A 199 -11.11 -3.28 -8.96
N ASN A 200 -9.83 -3.39 -9.32
CA ASN A 200 -9.34 -4.51 -10.10
C ASN A 200 -9.41 -5.84 -9.32
N LYS A 201 -9.13 -5.85 -8.01
CA LYS A 201 -9.36 -7.02 -7.15
C LYS A 201 -10.82 -7.47 -7.21
N GLY A 202 -11.77 -6.54 -7.06
CA GLY A 202 -13.20 -6.84 -7.18
C GLY A 202 -13.61 -7.39 -8.55
N LEU A 203 -13.01 -6.89 -9.64
CA LEU A 203 -13.22 -7.42 -10.99
C LEU A 203 -12.71 -8.87 -11.11
N PHE A 204 -11.51 -9.16 -10.61
CA PHE A 204 -10.94 -10.51 -10.64
C PHE A 204 -11.75 -11.51 -9.81
N GLU A 205 -12.19 -11.12 -8.62
CA GLU A 205 -13.05 -11.94 -7.77
C GLU A 205 -14.39 -12.24 -8.44
N THR A 206 -15.02 -11.23 -9.04
CA THR A 206 -16.29 -11.37 -9.76
C THR A 206 -16.13 -12.28 -10.98
N ALA A 207 -15.08 -12.08 -11.78
CA ALA A 207 -14.78 -12.92 -12.94
C ALA A 207 -14.50 -14.38 -12.52
N SER A 208 -13.74 -14.58 -11.44
CA SER A 208 -13.45 -15.91 -10.88
C SER A 208 -14.73 -16.60 -10.40
N LYS A 209 -15.60 -15.88 -9.70
CA LYS A 209 -16.90 -16.39 -9.25
C LYS A 209 -17.79 -16.75 -10.44
N ALA A 210 -17.94 -15.87 -11.41
CA ALA A 210 -18.71 -16.13 -12.64
C ALA A 210 -18.16 -17.33 -13.42
N GLY A 211 -16.83 -17.47 -13.49
CA GLY A 211 -16.17 -18.64 -14.08
C GLY A 211 -16.51 -19.94 -13.35
N LYS A 212 -16.43 -19.95 -12.02
CA LYS A 212 -16.81 -21.10 -11.18
C LYS A 212 -18.29 -21.45 -11.33
N GLU A 213 -19.18 -20.45 -11.31
CA GLU A 213 -20.62 -20.64 -11.52
C GLU A 213 -20.92 -21.20 -12.91
N GLY A 214 -20.28 -20.66 -13.95
CA GLY A 214 -20.38 -21.17 -15.32
C GLY A 214 -19.93 -22.62 -15.45
N ARG A 215 -18.78 -22.97 -14.86
CA ARG A 215 -18.28 -24.35 -14.78
C ARG A 215 -19.27 -25.25 -14.06
N ASN A 216 -19.76 -24.84 -12.90
CA ASN A 216 -20.71 -25.62 -12.10
C ASN A 216 -22.05 -25.79 -12.82
N LYS A 217 -22.52 -24.80 -13.58
CA LYS A 217 -23.72 -24.93 -14.42
C LYS A 217 -23.54 -25.94 -15.55
N ARG A 218 -22.38 -25.92 -16.22
CA ARG A 218 -22.09 -26.82 -17.36
C ARG A 218 -21.78 -28.26 -16.93
N PHE A 219 -21.02 -28.42 -15.85
CA PHE A 219 -20.46 -29.71 -15.45
C PHE A 219 -20.97 -30.22 -14.11
N GLY A 220 -21.65 -29.41 -13.29
CA GLY A 220 -22.04 -29.80 -11.93
C GLY A 220 -22.91 -31.05 -11.86
N LYS A 221 -23.81 -31.27 -12.82
CA LYS A 221 -24.55 -32.55 -12.91
C LYS A 221 -23.62 -33.72 -13.21
N ARG A 222 -22.72 -33.57 -14.19
CA ARG A 222 -21.72 -34.60 -14.53
C ARG A 222 -20.83 -34.91 -13.33
N ASP A 223 -20.34 -33.88 -12.63
CA ASP A 223 -19.43 -34.02 -11.51
C ASP A 223 -20.10 -34.78 -10.34
N LYS A 224 -21.39 -34.50 -10.05
CA LYS A 224 -22.17 -35.30 -9.09
C LYS A 224 -22.29 -36.78 -9.49
N VAL A 225 -22.54 -37.07 -10.76
CA VAL A 225 -22.62 -38.46 -11.26
C VAL A 225 -21.26 -39.16 -11.18
N LEU A 226 -20.19 -38.44 -11.49
CA LEU A 226 -18.81 -38.90 -11.35
C LEU A 226 -18.49 -39.23 -9.88
N GLU A 227 -18.76 -38.31 -8.96
CA GLU A 227 -18.55 -38.51 -7.53
C GLU A 227 -19.31 -39.73 -7.01
N TYR A 228 -20.58 -39.89 -7.40
CA TYR A 228 -21.37 -41.07 -7.04
C TYR A 228 -20.80 -42.37 -7.62
N ALA A 229 -20.28 -42.35 -8.86
CA ALA A 229 -19.63 -43.51 -9.45
C ALA A 229 -18.32 -43.87 -8.71
N ILE A 230 -17.53 -42.88 -8.30
CA ILE A 230 -16.31 -43.06 -7.50
C ILE A 230 -16.67 -43.61 -6.10
N GLU A 231 -17.75 -43.13 -5.49
CA GLU A 231 -18.24 -43.63 -4.21
C GLU A 231 -18.58 -45.12 -4.31
N LEU A 232 -19.37 -45.52 -5.31
CA LEU A 232 -19.69 -46.94 -5.55
C LEU A 232 -18.44 -47.79 -5.84
N TYR A 233 -17.46 -47.23 -6.55
CA TYR A 233 -16.19 -47.89 -6.82
C TYR A 233 -15.39 -48.13 -5.55
N ASN A 234 -15.36 -47.18 -4.61
CA ASN A 234 -14.64 -47.31 -3.35
C ASN A 234 -15.35 -48.23 -2.33
N GLN A 235 -16.61 -48.62 -2.55
CA GLN A 235 -17.38 -49.48 -1.63
C GLN A 235 -17.00 -50.98 -1.71
N ARG A 236 -16.33 -51.41 -2.77
CA ARG A 236 -15.93 -52.81 -2.99
C ARG A 236 -14.58 -52.88 -3.68
N ASP A 237 -13.88 -53.98 -3.48
CA ASP A 237 -12.69 -54.29 -4.27
C ASP A 237 -13.11 -54.86 -5.62
N TYR A 238 -12.79 -54.13 -6.68
CA TYR A 238 -12.96 -54.55 -8.07
C TYR A 238 -11.60 -54.88 -8.67
N GLU A 239 -11.54 -55.87 -9.56
CA GLU A 239 -10.26 -56.27 -10.19
C GLU A 239 -9.71 -55.16 -11.11
N ASN A 240 -10.61 -54.43 -11.78
CA ASN A 240 -10.24 -53.33 -12.66
C ASN A 240 -11.43 -52.35 -12.88
N PRO A 241 -11.15 -51.11 -13.33
CA PRO A 241 -12.18 -50.10 -13.62
C PRO A 241 -13.26 -50.53 -14.62
N HIS A 242 -12.92 -51.41 -15.58
CA HIS A 242 -13.87 -51.89 -16.57
C HIS A 242 -14.90 -52.83 -15.95
N GLN A 243 -14.46 -53.79 -15.14
CA GLN A 243 -15.33 -54.68 -14.37
C GLN A 243 -16.23 -53.88 -13.42
N ALA A 244 -15.66 -52.91 -12.71
CA ALA A 244 -16.42 -52.02 -11.84
C ALA A 244 -17.54 -51.30 -12.60
N ALA A 245 -17.20 -50.67 -13.73
CA ALA A 245 -18.17 -49.95 -14.55
C ALA A 245 -19.33 -50.85 -14.99
N GLN A 246 -19.07 -52.06 -15.48
CA GLN A 246 -20.12 -53.01 -15.86
C GLN A 246 -21.10 -53.31 -14.72
N LEU A 247 -20.60 -53.43 -13.48
CA LEU A 247 -21.40 -53.77 -12.31
C LEU A 247 -22.17 -52.59 -11.70
N ILE A 248 -21.66 -51.36 -11.85
CA ILE A 248 -22.25 -50.17 -11.22
C ILE A 248 -23.10 -49.32 -12.17
N THR A 249 -22.97 -49.50 -13.50
CA THR A 249 -23.64 -48.66 -14.52
C THR A 249 -25.13 -48.45 -14.24
N ASP A 250 -25.88 -49.50 -13.90
CA ASP A 250 -27.33 -49.38 -13.68
C ASP A 250 -27.66 -48.46 -12.49
N LYS A 251 -26.88 -48.54 -11.41
CA LYS A 251 -27.02 -47.66 -10.25
C LYS A 251 -26.67 -46.22 -10.61
N VAL A 252 -25.59 -46.02 -11.37
CA VAL A 252 -25.15 -44.70 -11.82
C VAL A 252 -26.16 -44.08 -12.80
N LEU A 253 -26.74 -44.86 -13.71
CA LEU A 253 -27.80 -44.43 -14.62
C LEU A 253 -29.07 -44.01 -13.88
N LYS A 254 -29.45 -44.76 -12.84
CA LYS A 254 -30.60 -44.42 -11.99
C LYS A 254 -30.37 -43.07 -11.29
N PHE A 255 -29.23 -42.89 -10.63
CA PHE A 255 -28.87 -41.63 -9.98
C PHE A 255 -28.79 -40.47 -10.97
N ALA A 256 -28.15 -40.68 -12.13
CA ALA A 256 -28.07 -39.69 -13.20
C ALA A 256 -29.46 -39.21 -13.62
N LYS A 257 -30.42 -40.12 -13.76
CA LYS A 257 -31.81 -39.78 -14.09
C LYS A 257 -32.48 -38.95 -13.00
N GLU A 258 -32.23 -39.25 -11.72
CA GLU A 258 -32.79 -38.50 -10.58
C GLU A 258 -32.33 -37.03 -10.56
N ILE A 259 -31.11 -36.75 -11.02
CA ILE A 259 -30.58 -35.38 -11.14
C ILE A 259 -30.70 -34.77 -12.54
N ASP A 260 -31.49 -35.39 -13.43
CA ASP A 260 -31.68 -34.99 -14.83
C ASP A 260 -30.36 -34.84 -15.60
N TYR A 261 -29.45 -35.80 -15.43
CA TYR A 261 -28.27 -36.01 -16.25
C TYR A 261 -28.54 -37.15 -17.25
N LYS A 262 -28.24 -36.91 -18.53
CA LYS A 262 -28.50 -37.88 -19.61
C LYS A 262 -27.19 -38.35 -20.22
N PHE A 263 -26.96 -39.66 -20.18
CA PHE A 263 -25.99 -40.30 -21.04
C PHE A 263 -26.61 -40.52 -22.43
N SER A 264 -25.78 -40.51 -23.48
CA SER A 264 -26.26 -40.73 -24.86
C SER A 264 -26.84 -42.13 -25.08
N SER A 265 -26.33 -43.12 -24.34
CA SER A 265 -26.90 -44.49 -24.28
C SER A 265 -26.33 -45.25 -23.07
N PRO A 266 -26.92 -46.37 -22.65
CA PRO A 266 -26.35 -47.23 -21.61
C PRO A 266 -24.95 -47.76 -21.94
N TYR A 267 -24.71 -48.06 -23.22
CA TYR A 267 -23.39 -48.46 -23.72
C TYR A 267 -22.36 -47.33 -23.54
N GLN A 268 -22.72 -46.10 -23.92
CA GLN A 268 -21.85 -44.94 -23.74
C GLN A 268 -21.64 -44.64 -22.25
N ALA A 269 -22.66 -44.82 -21.40
CA ALA A 269 -22.54 -44.66 -19.96
C ALA A 269 -21.46 -45.58 -19.37
N THR A 270 -21.49 -46.87 -19.70
CA THR A 270 -20.49 -47.85 -19.23
C THR A 270 -19.07 -47.45 -19.64
N ARG A 271 -18.89 -47.02 -20.89
CA ARG A 271 -17.60 -46.55 -21.40
C ARG A 271 -17.13 -45.28 -20.69
N THR A 272 -18.01 -44.31 -20.49
CA THR A 272 -17.71 -43.05 -19.79
C THR A 272 -17.31 -43.31 -18.33
N ILE A 273 -18.06 -44.17 -17.63
CA ILE A 273 -17.76 -44.56 -16.24
C ILE A 273 -16.41 -45.28 -16.17
N THR A 274 -16.14 -46.21 -17.09
CA THR A 274 -14.83 -46.89 -17.17
C THR A 274 -13.69 -45.86 -17.25
N ASN A 275 -13.79 -44.89 -18.16
CA ASN A 275 -12.76 -43.85 -18.31
C ASN A 275 -12.58 -43.02 -17.04
N TRP A 276 -13.69 -42.62 -16.41
CA TRP A 276 -13.65 -41.85 -15.16
C TRP A 276 -12.93 -42.61 -14.04
N LEU A 277 -13.27 -43.89 -13.85
CA LEU A 277 -12.66 -44.73 -12.83
C LEU A 277 -11.18 -45.00 -13.10
N SER A 278 -10.80 -45.20 -14.37
CA SER A 278 -9.39 -45.34 -14.77
C SER A 278 -8.59 -44.06 -14.46
N THR A 279 -9.12 -42.87 -14.75
CA THR A 279 -8.47 -41.59 -14.41
C THR A 279 -8.35 -41.40 -12.90
N TYR A 280 -9.39 -41.77 -12.15
CA TYR A 280 -9.35 -41.72 -10.68
C TYR A 280 -8.28 -42.67 -10.12
N GLN A 281 -8.20 -43.90 -10.63
CA GLN A 281 -7.18 -44.87 -10.20
C GLN A 281 -5.75 -44.38 -10.49
N SER A 282 -5.51 -43.68 -11.61
CA SER A 282 -4.18 -43.16 -11.95
C SER A 282 -3.77 -41.90 -11.18
N THR A 283 -4.72 -41.21 -10.54
CA THR A 283 -4.47 -39.96 -9.79
C THR A 283 -4.46 -40.16 -8.28
N LYS A 284 -4.71 -41.39 -7.83
CA LYS A 284 -4.62 -41.83 -6.43
C LYS A 284 -3.18 -42.25 -6.11
#